data_AF-A0A7C4ERA3-F1
#
_entry.id   AF-A0A7C4ERA3-F1
#
_cell.length_a   1.000
_cell.length_b   1.000
_cell.length_c   1.000
_cell.angle_alpha   90.00
_cell.angle_beta   90.00
_cell.angle_gamma   90.00
#
_symmetry.space_group_name_H-M   'P 1'
#
loop_
_entity.id
_entity.type
_entity.pdbx_description
1 polymer ?
#
loop_
_entity_poly.entity_id
_entity_poly.type
_entity_poly.pdbx_seq_one_letter_code
_entity_poly.pdbx_strand_id
1 'polypeptide(L)'
;MSKIIASAAIRGAHKIAARVEKKYAEVLKKYGVAHSIGFPNTAYYLPVIYAMLGIPVKTLGDCQLVFKKARRLLPAPVTEQTHLPYLAPALDAGMAALFYQEIEEAIRYLEQPSYYLHGEEVRDGQIWLGAADDVIMRKRGVEFVDGSAPGFAAVLGAAPDKETAAQLAQDLQVKNLYVFMAGDYNGQRFAEQLQQAGVQIGWNTRLVPFGPDVSSAVFAFGFAVRAAMAFGSVQPGDFRKNLIYNKDRIFA
;
A
#
# COMPACT_ATOMS: atom_id res chain seq x y z
N MET A 1 -4.32 23.64 5.96
CA MET A 1 -4.97 22.40 5.50
C MET A 1 -6.48 22.59 5.56
N SER A 2 -7.24 22.23 4.52
CA SER A 2 -8.69 22.41 4.48
C SER A 2 -9.39 21.54 5.52
N LYS A 3 -10.33 22.12 6.28
CA LYS A 3 -11.15 21.38 7.25
C LYS A 3 -11.95 20.26 6.60
N ILE A 4 -12.42 20.50 5.38
CA ILE A 4 -13.18 19.51 4.61
C ILE A 4 -12.30 18.30 4.33
N ILE A 5 -11.05 18.52 3.87
CA ILE A 5 -10.10 17.45 3.55
C ILE A 5 -9.70 16.67 4.80
N ALA A 6 -9.28 17.36 5.88
CA ALA A 6 -8.87 16.68 7.11
C ALA A 6 -10.02 15.88 7.73
N SER A 7 -11.24 16.43 7.75
CA SER A 7 -12.42 15.71 8.23
C SER A 7 -12.76 14.49 7.37
N ALA A 8 -12.61 14.59 6.04
CA ALA A 8 -12.82 13.47 5.13
C ALA A 8 -11.79 12.35 5.36
N ALA A 9 -10.51 12.69 5.50
CA ALA A 9 -9.44 11.75 5.78
C ALA A 9 -9.67 11.00 7.09
N ILE A 10 -9.99 11.73 8.18
CA ILE A 10 -10.25 11.14 9.49
C ILE A 10 -11.48 10.22 9.45
N ARG A 11 -12.58 10.65 8.81
CA ARG A 11 -13.76 9.79 8.62
C ARG A 11 -13.44 8.54 7.81
N GLY A 12 -12.62 8.66 6.77
CA GLY A 12 -12.16 7.53 5.96
C GLY A 12 -11.36 6.52 6.78
N ALA A 13 -10.41 7.00 7.59
CA ALA A 13 -9.61 6.14 8.48
C ALA A 13 -10.48 5.37 9.48
N HIS A 14 -11.49 6.02 10.08
CA HIS A 14 -12.46 5.35 10.96
C HIS A 14 -13.27 4.26 10.23
N LYS A 15 -13.71 4.53 8.99
CA LYS A 15 -14.43 3.53 8.18
C LYS A 15 -13.56 2.31 7.87
N ILE A 16 -12.30 2.53 7.52
CA ILE A 16 -11.33 1.46 7.25
C ILE A 16 -11.10 0.65 8.53
N ALA A 17 -10.82 1.31 9.66
CA ALA A 17 -10.61 0.65 10.95
C ALA A 17 -11.80 -0.25 11.33
N ALA A 18 -13.02 0.27 11.25
CA ALA A 18 -14.23 -0.49 11.58
C ALA A 18 -14.41 -1.72 10.66
N ARG A 19 -14.19 -1.56 9.34
CA ARG A 19 -14.30 -2.66 8.37
C ARG A 19 -13.26 -3.75 8.65
N VAL A 20 -12.00 -3.36 8.83
CA VAL A 20 -10.89 -4.29 8.99
C VAL A 20 -10.97 -5.02 10.32
N GLU A 21 -11.30 -4.34 11.42
CA GLU A 21 -11.44 -5.01 12.72
C GLU A 21 -12.58 -6.02 12.74
N LYS A 22 -13.70 -5.71 12.06
CA LYS A 22 -14.80 -6.67 11.87
C LYS A 22 -14.34 -7.91 11.11
N LYS A 23 -13.69 -7.72 9.95
CA LYS A 23 -13.18 -8.82 9.13
C LYS A 23 -12.14 -9.64 9.89
N TYR A 24 -11.24 -8.98 10.60
CA TYR A 24 -10.23 -9.64 11.43
C TYR A 24 -10.87 -10.50 12.54
N ALA A 25 -11.93 -10.03 13.21
CA ALA A 25 -12.61 -10.82 14.23
C ALA A 25 -13.21 -12.13 13.67
N GLU A 26 -13.76 -12.08 12.45
CA GLU A 26 -14.27 -13.25 11.74
C GLU A 26 -13.15 -14.25 11.42
N VAL A 27 -12.03 -13.76 10.88
CA VAL A 27 -10.84 -14.56 10.55
C VAL A 27 -10.20 -15.14 11.80
N LEU A 28 -10.06 -14.36 12.86
CA LEU A 28 -9.51 -14.81 14.14
C LEU A 28 -10.35 -15.94 14.75
N LYS A 29 -11.68 -15.83 14.67
CA LYS A 29 -12.59 -16.90 15.12
C LYS A 29 -12.44 -18.17 14.29
N LYS A 30 -12.20 -18.04 12.98
CA LYS A 30 -12.09 -19.16 12.04
C LYS A 30 -10.75 -19.90 12.16
N TYR A 31 -9.63 -19.18 12.27
CA TYR A 31 -8.29 -19.76 12.19
C TYR A 31 -7.54 -19.83 13.54
N GLY A 32 -7.94 -19.03 14.53
CA GLY A 32 -7.31 -18.98 15.85
C GLY A 32 -6.07 -18.08 15.93
N VAL A 33 -5.70 -17.70 17.15
CA VAL A 33 -4.63 -16.71 17.45
C VAL A 33 -3.25 -17.11 16.92
N ALA A 34 -2.94 -18.40 16.88
CA ALA A 34 -1.62 -18.92 16.52
C ALA A 34 -1.43 -19.12 15.01
N HIS A 35 -2.47 -18.88 14.20
CA HIS A 35 -2.37 -19.07 12.75
C HIS A 35 -1.43 -18.03 12.13
N SER A 36 -0.58 -18.49 11.21
CA SER A 36 0.40 -17.65 10.52
C SER A 36 -0.27 -16.66 9.57
N ILE A 37 0.25 -15.44 9.49
CA ILE A 37 -0.19 -14.41 8.54
C ILE A 37 1.02 -13.60 8.06
N GLY A 38 1.02 -13.21 6.78
CA GLY A 38 2.11 -12.44 6.20
C GLY A 38 2.05 -12.38 4.68
N PHE A 39 3.01 -11.68 4.10
CA PHE A 39 3.23 -11.63 2.65
C PHE A 39 4.22 -12.72 2.21
N PRO A 40 4.13 -13.18 0.95
CA PRO A 40 5.01 -14.23 0.45
C PRO A 40 6.46 -13.74 0.33
N ASN A 41 7.42 -14.61 0.64
CA ASN A 41 8.84 -14.45 0.34
C ASN A 41 9.45 -13.10 0.77
N THR A 42 9.13 -12.66 1.98
CA THR A 42 9.70 -11.44 2.55
C THR A 42 10.26 -11.62 3.96
N ALA A 43 11.44 -11.07 4.21
CA ALA A 43 12.05 -11.00 5.54
C ALA A 43 11.52 -9.81 6.37
N TYR A 44 10.63 -8.99 5.80
CA TYR A 44 10.14 -7.75 6.40
C TYR A 44 8.72 -7.86 6.99
N TYR A 45 8.22 -9.09 7.20
CA TYR A 45 6.89 -9.33 7.79
C TYR A 45 5.78 -8.61 7.02
N LEU A 46 5.01 -7.75 7.71
CA LEU A 46 4.15 -6.73 7.13
C LEU A 46 4.97 -5.43 7.06
N PRO A 47 5.50 -5.03 5.89
CA PRO A 47 6.59 -4.07 5.83
C PRO A 47 6.29 -2.67 6.34
N VAL A 48 5.08 -2.14 6.16
CA VAL A 48 4.70 -0.81 6.66
C VAL A 48 4.62 -0.82 8.18
N ILE A 49 3.94 -1.80 8.75
CA ILE A 49 3.86 -2.02 10.20
C ILE A 49 5.27 -2.24 10.78
N TYR A 50 6.08 -3.08 10.14
CA TYR A 50 7.42 -3.40 10.62
C TYR A 50 8.35 -2.19 10.57
N ALA A 51 8.33 -1.43 9.47
CA ALA A 51 9.13 -0.21 9.34
C ALA A 51 8.74 0.86 10.37
N MET A 52 7.43 1.07 10.59
CA MET A 52 6.94 2.17 11.41
C MET A 52 6.88 1.83 12.91
N LEU A 53 6.54 0.58 13.26
CA LEU A 53 6.33 0.18 14.65
C LEU A 53 7.39 -0.79 15.17
N GLY A 54 8.21 -1.39 14.31
CA GLY A 54 9.18 -2.42 14.68
C GLY A 54 8.52 -3.73 15.11
N ILE A 55 7.22 -3.93 14.83
CA ILE A 55 6.46 -5.11 15.25
C ILE A 55 6.55 -6.18 14.16
N PRO A 56 7.21 -7.33 14.42
CA PRO A 56 7.26 -8.44 13.46
C PRO A 56 5.97 -9.25 13.53
N VAL A 57 4.95 -8.88 12.75
CA VAL A 57 3.68 -9.62 12.69
C VAL A 57 3.91 -10.98 12.03
N LYS A 58 3.74 -12.07 12.79
CA LYS A 58 3.88 -13.45 12.30
C LYS A 58 2.58 -14.23 12.37
N THR A 59 1.75 -13.90 13.36
CA THR A 59 0.51 -14.61 13.67
C THR A 59 -0.67 -13.64 13.73
N LEU A 60 -1.89 -14.16 13.62
CA LEU A 60 -3.10 -13.38 13.83
C LEU A 60 -3.09 -12.68 15.20
N GLY A 61 -2.58 -13.34 16.25
CA GLY A 61 -2.44 -12.73 17.58
C GLY A 61 -1.62 -11.44 17.59
N ASP A 62 -0.57 -11.35 16.78
CA ASP A 62 0.32 -10.17 16.72
C ASP A 62 -0.42 -8.93 16.16
N CYS A 63 -1.43 -9.12 15.30
CA CYS A 63 -2.24 -8.03 14.76
C CYS A 63 -2.94 -7.22 15.87
N GLN A 64 -3.24 -7.82 17.03
CA GLN A 64 -3.87 -7.10 18.15
C GLN A 64 -2.96 -5.99 18.71
N LEU A 65 -1.63 -6.20 18.71
CA LEU A 65 -0.66 -5.19 19.12
C LEU A 65 -0.68 -3.99 18.17
N VAL A 66 -0.81 -4.27 16.87
CA VAL A 66 -0.90 -3.25 15.82
C VAL A 66 -2.19 -2.46 15.97
N PHE A 67 -3.35 -3.10 16.13
CA PHE A 67 -4.63 -2.40 16.33
C PHE A 67 -4.61 -1.52 17.58
N LYS A 68 -4.00 -1.96 18.67
CA LYS A 68 -3.84 -1.13 19.87
C LYS A 68 -3.04 0.15 19.59
N LYS A 69 -2.02 0.09 18.72
CA LYS A 69 -1.25 1.26 18.29
C LYS A 69 -2.04 2.12 17.31
N ALA A 70 -2.66 1.53 16.30
CA ALA A 70 -3.45 2.22 15.28
C ALA A 70 -4.63 2.99 15.89
N ARG A 71 -5.35 2.41 16.86
CA ARG A 71 -6.45 3.11 17.58
C ARG A 71 -5.98 4.36 18.33
N ARG A 72 -4.73 4.40 18.79
CA ARG A 72 -4.17 5.60 19.46
C ARG A 72 -3.81 6.71 18.47
N LEU A 73 -3.56 6.34 17.21
CA LEU A 73 -3.28 7.28 16.12
C LEU A 73 -4.57 7.78 15.47
N LEU A 74 -5.71 7.11 15.66
CA LEU A 74 -7.00 7.57 15.16
C LEU A 74 -7.52 8.74 16.03
N PRO A 75 -7.57 9.97 15.49
CA PRO A 75 -8.12 11.09 16.23
C PRO A 75 -9.65 10.99 16.30
N ALA A 76 -10.25 11.70 17.25
CA ALA A 76 -11.71 11.86 17.29
C ALA A 76 -12.23 12.51 15.99
N PRO A 77 -13.48 12.23 15.58
CA PRO A 77 -14.12 12.92 14.47
C PRO A 77 -14.06 14.44 14.64
N VAL A 78 -13.80 15.16 13.55
CA VAL A 78 -13.73 16.64 13.56
C VAL A 78 -15.11 17.22 13.84
N THR A 79 -15.24 18.01 14.90
CA THR A 79 -16.48 18.70 15.26
C THR A 79 -16.77 19.92 14.37
N GLU A 80 -18.05 20.29 14.26
CA GLU A 80 -18.46 21.46 13.47
C GLU A 80 -17.91 22.77 14.03
N GLN A 81 -17.82 22.92 15.35
CA GLN A 81 -17.35 24.15 16.04
C GLN A 81 -15.90 24.05 16.53
N THR A 82 -14.99 23.61 15.67
CA THR A 82 -13.52 23.69 15.94
C THR A 82 -12.83 24.53 14.88
N HIS A 83 -11.96 25.43 15.34
CA HIS A 83 -11.33 26.46 14.50
C HIS A 83 -10.38 25.89 13.44
N LEU A 84 -9.66 24.79 13.70
CA LEU A 84 -8.76 24.17 12.71
C LEU A 84 -8.54 22.68 13.04
N PRO A 85 -8.80 21.73 12.13
CA PRO A 85 -8.18 20.42 12.24
C PRO A 85 -6.69 20.55 11.96
N TYR A 86 -5.86 20.13 12.91
CA TYR A 86 -4.41 20.16 12.78
C TYR A 86 -3.93 19.14 11.73
N LEU A 87 -2.86 19.48 11.01
CA LEU A 87 -2.20 18.61 10.04
C LEU A 87 -1.77 17.28 10.67
N ALA A 88 -1.21 17.31 11.89
CA ALA A 88 -0.69 16.13 12.56
C ALA A 88 -1.76 15.04 12.80
N PRO A 89 -2.94 15.31 13.41
CA PRO A 89 -4.03 14.34 13.51
C PRO A 89 -4.48 13.73 12.18
N ALA A 90 -4.51 14.51 11.10
CA ALA A 90 -4.86 13.99 9.79
C ALA A 90 -3.79 13.03 9.24
N LEU A 91 -2.51 13.32 9.47
CA LEU A 91 -1.39 12.43 9.12
C LEU A 91 -1.40 11.16 9.97
N ASP A 92 -1.67 11.27 11.28
CA ASP A 92 -1.80 10.11 12.18
C ASP A 92 -2.96 9.20 11.76
N ALA A 93 -4.10 9.78 11.38
CA ALA A 93 -5.22 9.04 10.82
C ALA A 93 -4.85 8.31 9.53
N GLY A 94 -4.07 8.94 8.66
CA GLY A 94 -3.53 8.32 7.45
C GLY A 94 -2.62 7.13 7.76
N MET A 95 -1.70 7.29 8.72
CA MET A 95 -0.82 6.21 9.14
C MET A 95 -1.60 5.03 9.75
N ALA A 96 -2.61 5.32 10.58
CA ALA A 96 -3.50 4.30 11.12
C ALA A 96 -4.21 3.53 9.99
N ALA A 97 -4.74 4.24 8.99
CA ALA A 97 -5.39 3.62 7.83
C ALA A 97 -4.46 2.67 7.08
N LEU A 98 -3.19 3.05 6.87
CA LEU A 98 -2.19 2.17 6.25
C LEU A 98 -1.97 0.87 7.04
N PHE A 99 -1.89 0.94 8.38
CA PHE A 99 -1.75 -0.27 9.21
C PHE A 99 -2.95 -1.19 9.09
N TYR A 100 -4.16 -0.64 9.07
CA TYR A 100 -5.38 -1.44 8.87
C TYR A 100 -5.41 -2.07 7.47
N GLN A 101 -5.08 -1.31 6.43
CA GLN A 101 -5.06 -1.82 5.05
C GLN A 101 -3.98 -2.88 4.83
N GLU A 102 -2.82 -2.78 5.48
CA GLU A 102 -1.79 -3.82 5.39
C GLU A 102 -2.26 -5.14 5.99
N ILE A 103 -2.96 -5.09 7.14
CA ILE A 103 -3.55 -6.28 7.75
C ILE A 103 -4.69 -6.83 6.88
N GLU A 104 -5.50 -5.96 6.27
CA GLU A 104 -6.57 -6.37 5.35
C GLU A 104 -6.02 -7.15 4.15
N GLU A 105 -4.92 -6.68 3.55
CA GLU A 105 -4.30 -7.41 2.45
C GLU A 105 -3.60 -8.69 2.91
N ALA A 106 -3.00 -8.69 4.10
CA ALA A 106 -2.43 -9.91 4.67
C ALA A 106 -3.52 -10.98 4.94
N ILE A 107 -4.72 -10.55 5.36
CA ILE A 107 -5.89 -11.42 5.47
C ILE A 107 -6.31 -11.94 4.09
N ARG A 108 -6.26 -11.13 3.04
CA ARG A 108 -6.57 -11.58 1.68
C ARG A 108 -5.59 -12.66 1.21
N TYR A 109 -4.30 -12.49 1.45
CA TYR A 109 -3.31 -13.54 1.17
C TYR A 109 -3.60 -14.84 1.91
N LEU A 110 -4.10 -14.76 3.14
CA LEU A 110 -4.47 -15.92 3.94
C LEU A 110 -5.73 -16.62 3.41
N GLU A 111 -6.79 -15.87 3.10
CA GLU A 111 -8.07 -16.46 2.68
C GLU A 111 -8.12 -16.83 1.19
N GLN A 112 -7.36 -16.11 0.36
CA GLN A 112 -7.33 -16.24 -1.09
C GLN A 112 -5.87 -16.28 -1.60
N PRO A 113 -5.11 -17.33 -1.29
CA PRO A 113 -3.66 -17.39 -1.58
C PRO A 113 -3.32 -17.29 -3.07
N SER A 114 -4.23 -17.72 -3.95
CA SER A 114 -4.04 -17.64 -5.41
C SER A 114 -4.54 -16.33 -6.03
N TYR A 115 -4.98 -15.35 -5.24
CA TYR A 115 -5.55 -14.11 -5.74
C TYR A 115 -4.51 -13.23 -6.45
N TYR A 116 -3.33 -13.09 -5.84
CA TYR A 116 -2.21 -12.37 -6.40
C TYR A 116 -1.25 -13.32 -7.10
N LEU A 117 -0.68 -12.87 -8.21
CA LEU A 117 0.38 -13.59 -8.89
C LEU A 117 1.69 -13.50 -8.13
N HIS A 118 2.49 -14.57 -8.24
CA HIS A 118 3.88 -14.58 -7.79
C HIS A 118 4.78 -14.35 -9.00
N GLY A 119 5.49 -13.22 -9.04
CA GLY A 119 6.49 -12.93 -10.06
C GLY A 119 6.34 -11.55 -10.69
N GLU A 120 7.04 -11.37 -11.81
CA GLU A 120 7.19 -10.07 -12.47
C GLU A 120 6.13 -9.80 -13.56
N GLU A 121 5.45 -10.84 -14.04
CA GLU A 121 4.57 -10.78 -15.21
C GLU A 121 3.12 -11.14 -14.86
N VAL A 122 2.19 -10.47 -15.54
CA VAL A 122 0.77 -10.80 -15.49
C VAL A 122 0.46 -12.01 -16.38
N ARG A 123 -0.70 -12.65 -16.18
CA ARG A 123 -1.19 -13.76 -16.99
C ARG A 123 -2.61 -13.49 -17.49
N ASP A 124 -3.03 -14.20 -18.53
CA ASP A 124 -4.38 -14.06 -19.06
C ASP A 124 -5.43 -14.31 -17.96
N GLY A 125 -6.30 -13.31 -17.75
CA GLY A 125 -7.34 -13.35 -16.72
C GLY A 125 -6.88 -13.09 -15.29
N GLN A 126 -5.58 -12.93 -15.03
CA GLN A 126 -5.05 -12.61 -13.70
C GLN A 126 -3.96 -11.54 -13.78
N ILE A 127 -4.31 -10.32 -13.36
CA ILE A 127 -3.40 -9.18 -13.50
C ILE A 127 -2.80 -8.68 -12.19
N TRP A 128 -3.35 -9.06 -11.05
CA TRP A 128 -2.95 -8.47 -9.78
C TRP A 128 -1.65 -9.11 -9.26
N LEU A 129 -0.62 -8.30 -9.06
CA LEU A 129 0.71 -8.73 -8.63
C LEU A 129 0.89 -8.69 -7.11
N GLY A 130 0.08 -7.90 -6.40
CA GLY A 130 0.13 -7.81 -4.95
C GLY A 130 1.47 -7.32 -4.39
N ALA A 131 1.84 -7.80 -3.21
CA ALA A 131 3.11 -7.47 -2.57
C ALA A 131 4.30 -7.97 -3.39
N ALA A 132 5.21 -7.06 -3.74
CA ALA A 132 6.51 -7.44 -4.31
C ALA A 132 7.28 -8.32 -3.33
N ASP A 133 7.81 -9.47 -3.75
CA ASP A 133 8.71 -10.25 -2.90
C ASP A 133 10.07 -9.55 -2.73
N ASP A 134 10.94 -10.11 -1.89
CA ASP A 134 12.26 -9.51 -1.63
C ASP A 134 13.22 -9.59 -2.83
N VAL A 135 13.00 -10.51 -3.77
CA VAL A 135 13.82 -10.61 -5.00
C VAL A 135 13.48 -9.46 -5.93
N ILE A 136 12.19 -9.23 -6.19
CA ILE A 136 11.67 -8.11 -6.97
C ILE A 136 12.06 -6.80 -6.28
N MET A 137 11.86 -6.68 -4.96
CA MET A 137 12.23 -5.48 -4.22
C MET A 137 13.71 -5.16 -4.37
N ARG A 138 14.61 -6.15 -4.23
CA ARG A 138 16.05 -5.92 -4.41
C ARG A 138 16.40 -5.54 -5.85
N LYS A 139 15.87 -6.27 -6.83
CA LYS A 139 16.15 -6.02 -8.26
C LYS A 139 15.70 -4.63 -8.69
N ARG A 140 14.47 -4.26 -8.36
CA ARG A 140 13.83 -3.01 -8.79
C ARG A 140 14.21 -1.84 -7.89
N GLY A 141 14.48 -2.08 -6.61
CA GLY A 141 14.87 -1.06 -5.65
C GLY A 141 16.25 -0.44 -5.93
N VAL A 142 17.17 -1.18 -6.54
CA VAL A 142 18.46 -0.62 -7.00
C VAL A 142 18.26 0.51 -8.00
N GLU A 143 17.25 0.41 -8.87
CA GLU A 143 16.93 1.43 -9.88
C GLU A 143 16.55 2.80 -9.25
N PHE A 144 15.99 2.78 -8.04
CA PHE A 144 15.68 4.00 -7.27
C PHE A 144 16.91 4.60 -6.59
N VAL A 145 17.90 3.77 -6.28
CA VAL A 145 19.14 4.20 -5.61
C VAL A 145 20.12 4.78 -6.61
N ASP A 146 20.26 4.16 -7.78
CA ASP A 146 21.14 4.62 -8.87
C ASP A 146 20.53 5.73 -9.74
N GLY A 147 19.21 5.97 -9.59
CA GLY A 147 18.48 7.03 -10.28
C GLY A 147 18.02 6.66 -11.70
N SER A 148 18.21 5.41 -12.14
CA SER A 148 17.69 4.91 -13.42
C SER A 148 16.16 4.86 -13.46
N ALA A 149 15.52 4.71 -12.30
CA ALA A 149 14.14 5.05 -12.07
C ALA A 149 14.09 6.22 -11.08
N PRO A 150 13.74 7.44 -11.51
CA PRO A 150 13.73 8.59 -10.61
C PRO A 150 12.68 8.43 -9.51
N GLY A 151 11.66 7.60 -9.71
CA GLY A 151 10.53 7.54 -8.79
C GLY A 151 9.42 6.64 -9.27
N PHE A 152 8.26 6.77 -8.61
CA PHE A 152 7.04 6.12 -9.05
C PHE A 152 5.86 7.08 -9.00
N ALA A 153 4.82 6.78 -9.79
CA ALA A 153 3.52 7.42 -9.72
C ALA A 153 2.52 6.41 -9.15
N ALA A 154 1.92 6.72 -8.00
CA ALA A 154 0.83 5.94 -7.44
C ALA A 154 -0.50 6.38 -8.08
N VAL A 155 -1.07 5.54 -8.93
CA VAL A 155 -2.36 5.76 -9.59
C VAL A 155 -3.44 5.00 -8.84
N LEU A 156 -4.40 5.73 -8.29
CA LEU A 156 -5.55 5.19 -7.57
C LEU A 156 -6.84 5.42 -8.36
N GLY A 157 -7.54 4.34 -8.68
CA GLY A 157 -8.81 4.38 -9.41
C GLY A 157 -8.65 4.20 -10.92
N ALA A 158 -9.27 5.07 -11.72
CA ALA A 158 -9.32 4.97 -13.18
C ALA A 158 -9.24 6.34 -13.86
N ALA A 159 -8.78 6.34 -15.11
CA ALA A 159 -8.87 7.50 -15.99
C ALA A 159 -10.30 7.64 -16.56
N PRO A 160 -10.65 8.78 -17.20
CA PRO A 160 -11.95 8.94 -17.85
C PRO A 160 -12.26 7.88 -18.92
N ASP A 161 -11.24 7.46 -19.67
CA ASP A 161 -11.30 6.47 -20.74
C ASP A 161 -9.95 5.74 -20.91
N LYS A 162 -9.94 4.69 -21.74
CA LYS A 162 -8.76 3.83 -21.93
C LYS A 162 -7.66 4.52 -22.74
N GLU A 163 -8.03 5.40 -23.66
CA GLU A 163 -7.10 6.18 -24.47
C GLU A 163 -6.30 7.15 -23.60
N THR A 164 -6.98 7.84 -22.67
CA THR A 164 -6.37 8.71 -21.67
C THR A 164 -5.49 7.93 -20.72
N ALA A 165 -5.92 6.73 -20.28
CA ALA A 165 -5.11 5.86 -19.44
C ALA A 165 -3.80 5.47 -20.14
N ALA A 166 -3.88 5.04 -21.41
CA ALA A 166 -2.73 4.64 -22.20
C ALA A 166 -1.75 5.82 -22.42
N GLN A 167 -2.27 7.01 -22.75
CA GLN A 167 -1.45 8.20 -22.91
C GLN A 167 -0.73 8.57 -21.60
N LEU A 168 -1.44 8.55 -20.46
CA LEU A 168 -0.85 8.87 -19.17
C LEU A 168 0.23 7.85 -18.78
N ALA A 169 -0.03 6.55 -18.99
CA ALA A 169 0.95 5.51 -18.73
C ALA A 169 2.21 5.68 -19.61
N GLN A 170 2.03 5.99 -20.89
CA GLN A 170 3.13 6.25 -21.82
C GLN A 170 3.97 7.47 -21.37
N ASP A 171 3.31 8.57 -21.01
CA ASP A 171 3.99 9.79 -20.55
C ASP A 171 4.83 9.55 -19.28
N LEU A 172 4.36 8.68 -18.38
CA LEU A 172 5.08 8.28 -17.18
C LEU A 172 6.25 7.32 -17.50
N GLN A 173 6.05 6.37 -18.42
CA GLN A 173 7.10 5.45 -18.87
C GLN A 173 8.25 6.17 -19.57
N VAL A 174 7.97 7.16 -20.43
CA VAL A 174 9.00 7.97 -21.10
C VAL A 174 9.86 8.72 -20.09
N LYS A 175 9.31 9.04 -18.91
CA LYS A 175 10.05 9.63 -17.78
C LYS A 175 10.75 8.62 -16.89
N ASN A 176 10.78 7.34 -17.29
CA ASN A 176 11.35 6.22 -16.55
C ASN A 176 10.71 5.98 -15.17
N LEU A 177 9.47 6.41 -14.96
CA LEU A 177 8.77 6.21 -13.70
C LEU A 177 8.14 4.82 -13.65
N TYR A 178 8.15 4.22 -12.45
CA TYR A 178 7.21 3.15 -12.15
C TYR A 178 5.80 3.71 -12.01
N VAL A 179 4.80 2.97 -12.47
CA VAL A 179 3.38 3.31 -12.30
C VAL A 179 2.76 2.21 -11.47
N PHE A 180 2.45 2.53 -10.21
CA PHE A 180 1.88 1.62 -9.24
C PHE A 180 0.37 1.83 -9.19
N MET A 181 -0.40 0.84 -9.59
CA MET A 181 -1.85 0.98 -9.84
C MET A 181 -2.65 0.21 -8.80
N ALA A 182 -3.61 0.88 -8.14
CA ALA A 182 -4.51 0.25 -7.17
C ALA A 182 -5.92 0.84 -7.19
N GLY A 183 -6.91 0.07 -6.72
CA GLY A 183 -8.27 0.56 -6.52
C GLY A 183 -9.08 0.76 -7.81
N ASP A 184 -10.36 1.07 -7.63
CA ASP A 184 -11.30 1.39 -8.69
C ASP A 184 -11.90 2.79 -8.51
N TYR A 185 -12.44 3.33 -9.59
CA TYR A 185 -13.33 4.47 -9.58
C TYR A 185 -14.55 4.14 -10.43
N ASN A 186 -15.74 4.13 -9.81
CA ASN A 186 -17.01 3.75 -10.44
C ASN A 186 -16.95 2.39 -11.15
N GLY A 187 -16.27 1.41 -10.55
CA GLY A 187 -16.15 0.05 -11.09
C GLY A 187 -15.12 -0.09 -12.22
N GLN A 188 -14.44 0.99 -12.61
CA GLN A 188 -13.34 0.94 -13.59
C GLN A 188 -12.00 1.03 -12.88
N ARG A 189 -10.96 0.40 -13.47
CA ARG A 189 -9.59 0.40 -12.92
C ARG A 189 -8.60 0.77 -14.00
N PHE A 190 -7.61 1.57 -13.63
CA PHE A 190 -6.57 2.02 -14.55
C PHE A 190 -5.81 0.85 -15.19
N ALA A 191 -5.47 -0.19 -14.42
CA ALA A 191 -4.82 -1.39 -14.95
C ALA A 191 -5.65 -2.14 -16.00
N GLU A 192 -6.96 -2.24 -15.80
CA GLU A 192 -7.87 -2.89 -16.76
C GLU A 192 -8.05 -2.03 -18.02
N GLN A 193 -8.11 -0.70 -17.87
CA GLN A 193 -8.12 0.23 -19.00
C GLN A 193 -6.88 0.09 -19.89
N LEU A 194 -5.70 -0.09 -19.29
CA LEU A 194 -4.47 -0.35 -20.04
C LEU A 194 -4.53 -1.64 -20.85
N GLN A 195 -5.05 -2.73 -20.28
CA GLN A 195 -5.24 -3.97 -21.04
C GLN A 195 -6.23 -3.80 -22.19
N GLN A 196 -7.34 -3.09 -21.97
CA GLN A 196 -8.33 -2.79 -23.00
C GLN A 196 -7.77 -1.91 -24.14
N ALA A 197 -6.73 -1.13 -23.86
CA ALA A 197 -5.98 -0.35 -24.83
C ALA A 197 -4.82 -1.13 -25.49
N GLY A 198 -4.62 -2.40 -25.13
CA GLY A 198 -3.52 -3.22 -25.66
C GLY A 198 -2.14 -2.89 -25.08
N VAL A 199 -2.08 -2.17 -23.95
CA VAL A 199 -0.83 -1.82 -23.27
C VAL A 199 -0.38 -2.97 -22.38
N GLN A 200 0.89 -3.39 -22.54
CA GLN A 200 1.47 -4.44 -21.71
C GLN A 200 1.79 -3.91 -20.30
N ILE A 201 1.26 -4.59 -19.29
CA ILE A 201 1.48 -4.28 -17.87
C ILE A 201 2.35 -5.35 -17.20
N GLY A 202 3.01 -4.98 -16.10
CA GLY A 202 3.91 -5.82 -15.33
C GLY A 202 5.12 -5.06 -14.78
N TRP A 203 5.95 -5.74 -14.01
CA TRP A 203 7.19 -5.17 -13.49
C TRP A 203 8.18 -4.81 -14.60
N ASN A 204 8.22 -5.61 -15.67
CA ASN A 204 9.13 -5.39 -16.81
C ASN A 204 8.80 -4.11 -17.59
N THR A 205 7.52 -3.75 -17.71
CA THR A 205 7.09 -2.50 -18.35
C THR A 205 6.98 -1.34 -17.36
N ARG A 206 7.32 -1.58 -16.07
CA ARG A 206 7.16 -0.63 -14.96
C ARG A 206 5.71 -0.20 -14.68
N LEU A 207 4.72 -0.82 -15.33
CA LEU A 207 3.29 -0.59 -15.10
C LEU A 207 2.76 -1.70 -14.19
N VAL A 208 2.83 -1.51 -12.87
CA VAL A 208 2.59 -2.56 -11.86
C VAL A 208 1.16 -2.50 -11.31
N PRO A 209 0.27 -3.44 -11.68
CA PRO A 209 -1.05 -3.60 -11.07
C PRO A 209 -0.97 -4.27 -9.70
N PHE A 210 -1.15 -3.51 -8.62
CA PHE A 210 -1.08 -4.03 -7.26
C PHE A 210 -2.34 -4.76 -6.82
N GLY A 211 -3.51 -4.20 -7.09
CA GLY A 211 -4.77 -4.86 -6.77
C GLY A 211 -5.99 -3.99 -7.09
N PRO A 212 -7.18 -4.58 -7.08
CA PRO A 212 -8.39 -3.89 -7.52
C PRO A 212 -9.00 -2.98 -6.46
N ASP A 213 -8.53 -3.08 -5.22
CA ASP A 213 -9.06 -2.36 -4.06
C ASP A 213 -8.09 -1.28 -3.59
N VAL A 214 -8.62 -0.23 -2.97
CA VAL A 214 -7.81 0.87 -2.42
C VAL A 214 -6.80 0.38 -1.37
N SER A 215 -7.12 -0.71 -0.66
CA SER A 215 -6.20 -1.35 0.30
C SER A 215 -4.89 -1.80 -0.35
N SER A 216 -4.91 -2.18 -1.63
CA SER A 216 -3.72 -2.69 -2.34
C SER A 216 -2.71 -1.58 -2.63
N ALA A 217 -3.07 -0.30 -2.45
CA ALA A 217 -2.11 0.79 -2.47
C ALA A 217 -1.02 0.63 -1.39
N VAL A 218 -1.30 -0.13 -0.32
CA VAL A 218 -0.33 -0.44 0.73
C VAL A 218 0.92 -1.15 0.20
N PHE A 219 0.84 -1.86 -0.93
CA PHE A 219 2.00 -2.50 -1.53
C PHE A 219 3.01 -1.49 -2.10
N ALA A 220 2.55 -0.33 -2.57
CA ALA A 220 3.42 0.78 -2.98
C ALA A 220 4.19 1.33 -1.77
N PHE A 221 3.49 1.59 -0.66
CA PHE A 221 4.12 2.01 0.59
C PHE A 221 5.08 0.95 1.12
N GLY A 222 4.68 -0.32 1.09
CA GLY A 222 5.48 -1.47 1.47
C GLY A 222 6.76 -1.61 0.65
N PHE A 223 6.74 -1.24 -0.62
CA PHE A 223 7.95 -1.15 -1.46
C PHE A 223 8.87 -0.02 -0.98
N ALA A 224 8.33 1.19 -0.81
CA ALA A 224 9.09 2.39 -0.43
C ALA A 224 9.77 2.23 0.95
N VAL A 225 9.03 1.76 1.97
CA VAL A 225 9.59 1.55 3.31
C VAL A 225 10.65 0.46 3.34
N ARG A 226 10.54 -0.56 2.46
CA ARG A 226 11.55 -1.61 2.32
C ARG A 226 12.81 -1.11 1.64
N ALA A 227 12.70 -0.24 0.64
CA ALA A 227 13.86 0.40 0.04
C ALA A 227 14.68 1.18 1.10
N ALA A 228 14.00 1.89 2.01
CA ALA A 228 14.67 2.58 3.12
C ALA A 228 15.39 1.62 4.09
N MET A 229 14.79 0.47 4.41
CA MET A 229 15.42 -0.52 5.29
C MET A 229 16.58 -1.25 4.61
N ALA A 230 16.41 -1.66 3.34
CA ALA A 230 17.39 -2.46 2.61
C ALA A 230 18.60 -1.65 2.13
N PHE A 231 18.37 -0.44 1.59
CA PHE A 231 19.43 0.39 1.00
C PHE A 231 19.82 1.56 1.90
N GLY A 232 18.86 2.14 2.63
CA GLY A 232 19.11 3.22 3.58
C GLY A 232 19.63 2.76 4.95
N SER A 233 19.76 1.44 5.17
CA SER A 233 20.14 0.85 6.47
C SER A 233 19.27 1.32 7.65
N VAL A 234 18.03 1.75 7.36
CA VAL A 234 17.09 2.21 8.38
C VAL A 234 16.61 1.02 9.20
N GLN A 235 16.72 1.12 10.52
CA GLN A 235 16.30 0.06 11.43
C GLN A 235 14.76 0.01 11.53
N PRO A 236 14.14 -1.18 11.63
CA PRO A 236 12.72 -1.32 11.87
C PRO A 236 12.28 -0.58 13.14
N GLY A 237 11.18 0.17 13.07
CA GLY A 237 10.67 0.99 14.17
C GLY A 237 11.29 2.40 14.26
N ASP A 238 12.38 2.68 13.52
CA ASP A 238 12.88 4.05 13.34
C ASP A 238 12.05 4.78 12.26
N PHE A 239 10.77 4.98 12.56
CA PHE A 239 9.80 5.56 11.62
C PHE A 239 10.26 6.92 11.11
N ARG A 240 10.92 7.72 11.96
CA ARG A 240 11.37 9.07 11.59
C ARG A 240 12.43 9.00 10.49
N LYS A 241 13.46 8.17 10.65
CA LYS A 241 14.47 7.99 9.59
C LYS A 241 13.86 7.39 8.33
N ASN A 242 12.92 6.45 8.47
CA ASN A 242 12.24 5.84 7.33
C ASN A 242 11.45 6.88 6.52
N LEU A 243 10.65 7.71 7.18
CA LEU A 243 9.87 8.77 6.55
C LEU A 243 10.76 9.84 5.90
N ILE A 244 11.86 10.22 6.55
CA ILE A 244 12.84 11.18 5.98
C ILE A 244 13.52 10.57 4.74
N TYR A 245 13.95 9.30 4.81
CA TYR A 245 14.54 8.62 3.66
C TYR A 245 13.58 8.63 2.47
N ASN A 246 12.32 8.25 2.69
CA ASN A 246 11.33 8.25 1.61
C ASN A 246 11.10 9.65 1.04
N LYS A 247 10.99 10.67 1.89
CA LYS A 247 10.87 12.08 1.46
C LYS A 247 12.03 12.52 0.56
N ASP A 248 13.24 12.07 0.85
CA ASP A 248 14.47 12.58 0.22
C ASP A 248 15.00 11.70 -0.92
N ARG A 249 14.59 10.43 -0.99
CA ARG A 249 15.19 9.41 -1.89
C ARG A 249 14.19 8.67 -2.76
N ILE A 250 12.91 8.61 -2.38
CA ILE A 250 11.88 7.90 -3.15
C ILE A 250 10.88 8.94 -3.64
N PHE A 251 11.12 9.49 -4.83
CA PHE A 251 10.22 10.49 -5.41
C PHE A 251 8.93 9.79 -5.87
N ALA A 252 7.87 9.98 -5.09
CA ALA A 252 6.57 9.33 -5.23
C ALA A 252 5.44 10.34 -5.39
#